data_AF-A0A239AWT9-F1
#
_entry.id   AF-A0A239AWT9-F1
#
_cell.length_a   1.000
_cell.length_b   1.000
_cell.length_c   1.000
_cell.angle_alpha   90.00
_cell.angle_beta   90.00
_cell.angle_gamma   90.00
#
_symmetry.space_group_name_H-M   'P 1'
#
loop_
_entity.id
_entity.type
_entity.pdbx_description
1 polymer ?
#
loop_
_entity_poly.entity_id
_entity_poly.type
_entity_poly.pdbx_seq_one_letter_code
_entity_poly.pdbx_strand_id
1 'polypeptide(L)'
;MPTTHIVNVLHDTSVVDGDLTLREAVAQAGSGDTIVFSVTGTVELSQGEITIGTDLTINGDVTGADNVPDITIDGNDARIFSVGSGGTLNLDALILTGANSAVRGGAVDVANGGTLIANHANFISNTGASGGAISNSGTVTITDSSLSDNFGFNIGGGLFNDATGTANIIDSVISENNAALGSGGGIHNSGMLTVTGTAISDNISGGSGKLFDPGGGGLANVDFGTAEITSSVFSGNNDEEGYGGAIANIATLTLTDVLITDNGTSPFWRSIQGGGIMNYDGHLTLINTTISANRAGEGSGLFDEGPNTTLIDTTITGDTYYLDANSTTITNSIILGTYGSGITQAGPAPVITNSVTSGDAATVFAAMDPLTGGGVLADNGGLVQTIALKDDPSNPALDIGTSALPDARGEALFDVPGAGNDGSNFADAGAYELQCFGPGTLIATPKGETAVEALRIGDAVLTADGRAVPVLWVGRQTVVTRLASPRQEPVRIRAGALGPGLPHSDLVVTADHGMLVDGLLINAGALVNGATIRFVPLSEMDDRVTYCHIETEVHEAILANGTPSESFVDYAGRHGFDNHADYIARYGADRLIAEMALLRISSRRMLPETVRARLGIGDSTPRPMSA
;
A
#
# COMPACT_ATOMS: atom_id res chain seq x y z
N MET A 1 0.12 38.78 -14.84
CA MET A 1 -0.96 37.78 -14.84
C MET A 1 -0.45 36.61 -15.64
N PRO A 2 -0.52 35.38 -15.11
CA PRO A 2 -0.24 34.18 -15.89
C PRO A 2 -0.98 34.17 -17.23
N THR A 3 -0.33 33.67 -18.26
CA THR A 3 -0.86 33.53 -19.62
C THR A 3 -0.81 32.07 -20.06
N THR A 4 -1.64 31.73 -21.04
CA THR A 4 -1.71 30.39 -21.63
C THR A 4 -1.14 30.40 -23.03
N HIS A 5 -0.20 29.51 -23.31
CA HIS A 5 0.39 29.27 -24.63
C HIS A 5 -0.19 27.98 -25.20
N ILE A 6 -0.68 28.00 -26.44
CA ILE A 6 -1.34 26.85 -27.07
C ILE A 6 -0.44 26.32 -28.17
N VAL A 7 0.23 25.20 -27.88
CA VAL A 7 1.01 24.45 -28.87
C VAL A 7 0.04 23.87 -29.90
N ASN A 8 0.30 24.14 -31.18
CA ASN A 8 -0.59 23.76 -32.29
C ASN A 8 0.07 22.83 -33.31
N VAL A 9 1.35 22.50 -33.11
CA VAL A 9 2.11 21.56 -33.93
C VAL A 9 3.02 20.70 -33.05
N LEU A 10 3.33 19.50 -33.53
CA LEU A 10 4.18 18.52 -32.82
C LEU A 10 5.67 18.58 -33.21
N HIS A 11 6.03 19.47 -34.14
CA HIS A 11 7.41 19.62 -34.58
C HIS A 11 8.24 20.35 -33.53
N ASP A 12 9.51 19.98 -33.37
CA ASP A 12 10.47 20.74 -32.57
C ASP A 12 11.26 21.72 -33.44
N THR A 13 10.78 22.95 -33.53
CA THR A 13 11.45 24.06 -34.21
C THR A 13 11.46 25.32 -33.35
N SER A 14 12.42 26.20 -33.62
CA SER A 14 12.56 27.54 -33.04
C SER A 14 12.37 28.64 -34.10
N VAL A 15 11.88 28.26 -35.28
CA VAL A 15 11.63 29.14 -36.41
C VAL A 15 10.22 29.70 -36.30
N VAL A 16 10.12 31.01 -36.13
CA VAL A 16 8.83 31.72 -36.17
C VAL A 16 8.23 31.63 -37.58
N ASP A 17 7.34 30.68 -37.78
CA ASP A 17 6.65 30.41 -39.06
C ASP A 17 5.12 30.56 -38.96
N GLY A 18 4.60 30.89 -37.77
CA GLY A 18 3.19 31.10 -37.51
C GLY A 18 2.54 29.94 -36.74
N ASP A 19 3.23 28.81 -36.63
CA ASP A 19 2.92 27.76 -35.67
C ASP A 19 3.65 28.03 -34.34
N LEU A 20 3.19 27.37 -33.27
CA LEU A 20 3.79 27.44 -31.95
C LEU A 20 4.16 26.03 -31.52
N THR A 21 5.46 25.76 -31.44
CA THR A 21 5.99 24.49 -30.91
C THR A 21 6.08 24.51 -29.39
N LEU A 22 6.29 23.34 -28.78
CA LEU A 22 6.58 23.25 -27.34
C LEU A 22 7.80 24.08 -26.95
N ARG A 23 8.89 24.02 -27.72
CA ARG A 23 10.11 24.77 -27.44
C ARG A 23 9.88 26.26 -27.49
N GLU A 24 9.14 26.73 -28.49
CA GLU A 24 8.79 28.14 -28.61
C GLU A 24 7.87 28.60 -27.47
N ALA A 25 6.88 27.79 -27.11
CA ALA A 25 5.99 28.08 -25.99
C ALA A 25 6.77 28.22 -24.68
N VAL A 26 7.72 27.31 -24.39
CA VAL A 26 8.61 27.41 -23.22
C VAL A 26 9.48 28.67 -23.29
N ALA A 27 10.04 28.99 -24.44
CA ALA A 27 10.88 30.18 -24.61
C ALA A 27 10.10 31.51 -24.44
N GLN A 28 8.79 31.50 -24.73
CA GLN A 28 7.90 32.65 -24.59
C GLN A 28 7.25 32.75 -23.20
N ALA A 29 7.23 31.65 -22.44
CA ALA A 29 6.58 31.58 -21.14
C ALA A 29 7.25 32.47 -20.08
N GLY A 30 6.46 33.32 -19.45
CA GLY A 30 6.80 33.99 -18.19
C GLY A 30 6.57 33.09 -16.98
N SER A 31 7.10 33.48 -15.82
CA SER A 31 6.84 32.76 -14.55
C SER A 31 5.34 32.76 -14.22
N GLY A 32 4.81 31.57 -13.96
CA GLY A 32 3.41 31.25 -13.70
C GLY A 32 2.60 30.84 -14.92
N ASP A 33 3.15 30.90 -16.13
CA ASP A 33 2.41 30.59 -17.36
C ASP A 33 2.07 29.10 -17.49
N THR A 34 1.07 28.80 -18.33
CA THR A 34 0.63 27.44 -18.64
C THR A 34 0.76 27.17 -20.14
N ILE A 35 1.32 26.03 -20.50
CA ILE A 35 1.41 25.51 -21.85
C ILE A 35 0.40 24.38 -21.98
N VAL A 36 -0.46 24.47 -22.99
CA VAL A 36 -1.47 23.47 -23.35
C VAL A 36 -1.36 23.14 -24.83
N PHE A 37 -2.03 22.07 -25.27
CA PHE A 37 -1.98 21.63 -26.67
C PHE A 37 -3.37 21.70 -27.31
N SER A 38 -3.41 21.98 -28.62
CA SER A 38 -4.61 21.90 -29.46
C SER A 38 -4.59 20.69 -30.41
N VAL A 39 -3.55 19.88 -30.29
CA VAL A 39 -3.27 18.65 -31.04
C VAL A 39 -2.97 17.53 -30.05
N THR A 40 -3.03 16.28 -30.49
CA THR A 40 -2.61 15.11 -29.69
C THR A 40 -1.49 14.36 -30.42
N GLY A 41 -0.67 13.60 -29.69
CA GLY A 41 0.40 12.78 -30.26
C GLY A 41 1.79 13.11 -29.71
N THR A 42 2.82 12.76 -30.49
CA THR A 42 4.22 12.79 -30.04
C THR A 42 4.95 14.05 -30.52
N VAL A 43 5.50 14.81 -29.58
CA VAL A 43 6.49 15.87 -29.81
C VAL A 43 7.88 15.25 -29.77
N GLU A 44 8.54 15.15 -30.92
CA GLU A 44 9.91 14.61 -31.02
C GLU A 44 10.95 15.74 -30.95
N LEU A 45 11.80 15.76 -29.92
CA LEU A 45 12.75 16.84 -29.65
C LEU A 45 14.00 16.78 -30.54
N SER A 46 13.87 17.22 -31.79
CA SER A 46 14.97 17.25 -32.76
C SER A 46 16.09 18.27 -32.46
N GLN A 47 15.87 19.23 -31.56
CA GLN A 47 16.86 20.24 -31.13
C GLN A 47 17.44 19.97 -29.73
N GLY A 48 17.15 18.80 -29.14
CA GLY A 48 17.68 18.37 -27.86
C GLY A 48 16.98 18.97 -26.64
N GLU A 49 17.72 19.12 -25.55
CA GLU A 49 17.19 19.53 -24.24
C GLU A 49 16.43 20.88 -24.25
N ILE A 50 15.37 20.96 -23.45
CA ILE A 50 14.63 22.20 -23.13
C ILE A 50 14.99 22.62 -21.70
N THR A 51 15.54 23.83 -21.56
CA THR A 51 15.86 24.40 -20.23
C THR A 51 14.66 25.14 -19.65
N ILE A 52 14.31 24.82 -18.40
CA ILE A 52 13.29 25.49 -17.60
C ILE A 52 13.99 26.42 -16.61
N GLY A 53 13.85 27.73 -16.85
CA GLY A 53 14.42 28.79 -15.99
C GLY A 53 13.38 29.61 -15.24
N THR A 54 12.10 29.35 -15.45
CA THR A 54 10.95 30.06 -14.86
C THR A 54 9.92 29.03 -14.41
N ASP A 55 9.01 29.46 -13.52
CA ASP A 55 7.89 28.62 -13.12
C ASP A 55 6.90 28.48 -14.28
N LEU A 56 6.57 27.27 -14.71
CA LEU A 56 5.54 27.04 -15.71
C LEU A 56 4.87 25.68 -15.53
N THR A 57 3.65 25.57 -16.07
CA THR A 57 2.93 24.31 -16.18
C THR A 57 2.88 23.85 -17.63
N ILE A 58 3.07 22.56 -17.88
CA ILE A 58 2.82 21.91 -19.17
C ILE A 58 1.73 20.86 -18.93
N ASN A 59 0.57 21.06 -19.53
CA ASN A 59 -0.57 20.15 -19.41
C ASN A 59 -0.79 19.43 -20.75
N GLY A 60 -0.70 18.10 -20.72
CA GLY A 60 -0.89 17.20 -21.86
C GLY A 60 -2.26 16.49 -21.92
N ASP A 61 -3.20 16.80 -21.03
CA ASP A 61 -4.62 16.40 -21.12
C ASP A 61 -5.33 17.35 -22.09
N VAL A 62 -5.57 16.86 -23.30
CA VAL A 62 -6.16 17.63 -24.39
C VAL A 62 -7.64 17.26 -24.56
N THR A 63 -7.98 16.01 -24.28
CA THR A 63 -9.26 15.41 -24.55
C THR A 63 -9.85 14.79 -23.29
N GLY A 64 -11.06 15.22 -22.93
CA GLY A 64 -11.82 14.58 -21.87
C GLY A 64 -11.65 15.20 -20.49
N ALA A 65 -10.59 15.98 -20.22
CA ALA A 65 -10.31 16.52 -18.89
C ALA A 65 -10.35 15.40 -17.83
N ASP A 66 -9.77 14.26 -18.18
CA ASP A 66 -9.79 13.01 -17.44
C ASP A 66 -8.44 12.65 -16.81
N ASN A 67 -7.48 13.57 -16.89
CA ASN A 67 -6.10 13.43 -16.44
C ASN A 67 -5.33 12.29 -17.14
N VAL A 68 -5.79 11.85 -18.32
CA VAL A 68 -5.08 10.86 -19.13
C VAL A 68 -4.15 11.59 -20.10
N PRO A 69 -2.86 11.18 -20.22
CA PRO A 69 -1.95 11.80 -21.16
C PRO A 69 -2.37 11.63 -22.64
N ASP A 70 -2.57 12.75 -23.35
CA ASP A 70 -2.75 12.77 -24.81
C ASP A 70 -1.47 13.16 -25.58
N ILE A 71 -0.47 13.64 -24.84
CA ILE A 71 0.78 14.12 -25.37
C ILE A 71 1.94 13.26 -24.87
N THR A 72 2.74 12.80 -25.83
CA THR A 72 4.04 12.21 -25.58
C THR A 72 5.13 13.21 -25.94
N ILE A 73 6.11 13.41 -25.08
CA ILE A 73 7.34 14.15 -25.38
C ILE A 73 8.46 13.12 -25.49
N ASP A 74 8.97 12.94 -26.70
CA ASP A 74 10.08 12.03 -27.02
C ASP A 74 11.39 12.83 -27.05
N GLY A 75 12.34 12.44 -26.21
CA GLY A 75 13.66 13.07 -26.11
C GLY A 75 14.54 12.85 -27.33
N ASN A 76 14.21 11.90 -28.21
CA ASN A 76 14.94 11.58 -29.44
C ASN A 76 16.46 11.40 -29.20
N ASP A 77 16.80 10.50 -28.26
CA ASP A 77 18.18 10.24 -27.84
C ASP A 77 18.90 11.43 -27.18
N ALA A 78 18.13 12.39 -26.65
CA ALA A 78 18.61 13.50 -25.84
C ALA A 78 17.76 13.66 -24.57
N ARG A 79 18.30 14.37 -23.56
CA ARG A 79 17.51 14.75 -22.38
C ARG A 79 16.31 15.62 -22.79
N ILE A 80 15.16 15.43 -22.16
CA ILE A 80 13.96 16.24 -22.43
C ILE A 80 14.06 17.61 -21.72
N PHE A 81 14.13 17.60 -20.38
CA PHE A 81 14.10 18.84 -19.58
C PHE A 81 15.30 18.96 -18.64
N SER A 82 15.79 20.20 -18.48
CA SER A 82 16.65 20.60 -17.36
C SER A 82 16.00 21.73 -16.58
N VAL A 83 15.77 21.50 -15.29
CA VAL A 83 15.14 22.47 -14.39
C VAL A 83 16.22 23.18 -13.59
N GLY A 84 16.43 24.46 -13.92
CA GLY A 84 17.47 25.29 -13.31
C GLY A 84 17.12 25.77 -11.89
N SER A 85 18.13 26.30 -11.18
CA SER A 85 17.98 26.85 -9.83
C SER A 85 17.01 28.05 -9.83
N GLY A 86 15.77 27.85 -9.39
CA GLY A 86 14.71 28.86 -9.38
C GLY A 86 13.63 28.70 -10.45
N GLY A 87 13.69 27.64 -11.27
CA GLY A 87 12.58 27.24 -12.14
C GLY A 87 11.73 26.16 -11.47
N THR A 88 10.41 26.25 -11.65
CA THR A 88 9.45 25.19 -11.31
C THR A 88 8.83 24.63 -12.58
N LEU A 89 9.03 23.35 -12.85
CA LEU A 89 8.33 22.64 -13.92
C LEU A 89 7.19 21.83 -13.31
N ASN A 90 5.95 22.21 -13.63
CA ASN A 90 4.77 21.41 -13.33
C ASN A 90 4.33 20.64 -14.59
N LEU A 91 4.44 19.32 -14.56
CA LEU A 91 3.95 18.43 -15.60
C LEU A 91 2.62 17.84 -15.16
N ASP A 92 1.64 17.86 -16.05
CA ASP A 92 0.32 17.26 -15.81
C ASP A 92 -0.10 16.46 -17.04
N ALA A 93 -0.48 15.20 -16.84
CA ALA A 93 -0.98 14.30 -17.89
C ALA A 93 -0.05 14.22 -19.13
N LEU A 94 1.20 13.80 -18.94
CA LEU A 94 2.20 13.71 -20.01
C LEU A 94 2.93 12.36 -20.01
N ILE A 95 3.29 11.87 -21.19
CA ILE A 95 4.26 10.76 -21.34
C ILE A 95 5.61 11.34 -21.73
N LEU A 96 6.67 11.00 -21.01
CA LEU A 96 8.05 11.39 -21.30
C LEU A 96 8.86 10.13 -21.64
N THR A 97 9.42 10.05 -22.85
CA THR A 97 10.05 8.83 -23.36
C THR A 97 11.24 9.08 -24.29
N GLY A 98 11.96 8.02 -24.67
CA GLY A 98 12.99 8.04 -25.71
C GLY A 98 14.20 8.91 -25.38
N ALA A 99 14.32 9.39 -24.14
CA ALA A 99 15.36 10.31 -23.74
C ALA A 99 16.65 9.57 -23.41
N ASN A 100 17.80 10.14 -23.79
CA ASN A 100 19.12 9.58 -23.48
C ASN A 100 20.08 10.67 -23.01
N SER A 101 20.64 10.50 -21.82
CA SER A 101 21.58 11.44 -21.21
C SER A 101 22.82 10.72 -20.71
N ALA A 102 23.98 11.09 -21.25
CA ALA A 102 25.28 10.56 -20.82
C ALA A 102 25.74 11.04 -19.43
N VAL A 103 24.95 11.86 -18.72
CA VAL A 103 25.36 12.51 -17.46
C VAL A 103 24.42 12.17 -16.30
N ARG A 104 23.23 12.74 -16.27
CA ARG A 104 22.23 12.63 -15.20
C ARG A 104 20.85 12.80 -15.81
N GLY A 105 19.82 12.15 -15.30
CA GLY A 105 18.42 12.35 -15.71
C GLY A 105 18.20 12.12 -17.20
N GLY A 106 17.70 10.94 -17.59
CA GLY A 106 17.36 10.69 -18.99
C GLY A 106 16.26 11.64 -19.45
N ALA A 107 15.10 11.62 -18.80
CA ALA A 107 14.01 12.54 -19.11
C ALA A 107 14.25 13.93 -18.48
N VAL A 108 14.48 14.00 -17.18
CA VAL A 108 14.54 15.27 -16.43
C VAL A 108 15.73 15.32 -15.48
N ASP A 109 16.46 16.42 -15.51
CA ASP A 109 17.49 16.75 -14.52
C ASP A 109 17.09 18.00 -13.74
N VAL A 110 16.93 17.85 -12.42
CA VAL A 110 16.51 18.92 -11.52
C VAL A 110 17.73 19.40 -10.73
N ALA A 111 18.20 20.60 -11.08
CA ALA A 111 19.34 21.20 -10.41
C ALA A 111 18.99 21.66 -8.98
N ASN A 112 20.01 21.91 -8.16
CA ASN A 112 19.81 22.46 -6.82
C ASN A 112 19.06 23.80 -6.88
N GLY A 113 17.96 23.88 -6.13
CA GLY A 113 17.02 25.00 -6.14
C GLY A 113 15.98 24.98 -7.28
N GLY A 114 16.03 24.00 -8.19
CA GLY A 114 14.98 23.72 -9.16
C GLY A 114 13.90 22.83 -8.55
N THR A 115 12.68 22.90 -9.10
CA THR A 115 11.54 22.09 -8.65
C THR A 115 10.85 21.41 -9.82
N LEU A 116 10.64 20.09 -9.71
CA LEU A 116 9.75 19.33 -10.58
C LEU A 116 8.52 18.90 -9.78
N ILE A 117 7.34 19.15 -10.34
CA ILE A 117 6.07 18.59 -9.89
C ILE A 117 5.53 17.79 -11.06
N ALA A 118 5.33 16.49 -10.88
CA ALA A 118 4.82 15.58 -11.90
C ALA A 118 3.51 14.96 -11.40
N ASN A 119 2.40 15.32 -12.05
CA ASN A 119 1.07 14.80 -11.77
C ASN A 119 0.60 14.01 -12.98
N HIS A 120 0.04 12.81 -12.77
CA HIS A 120 -0.48 11.99 -13.87
C HIS A 120 0.53 11.79 -15.01
N ALA A 121 1.82 11.78 -14.70
CA ALA A 121 2.90 11.78 -15.67
C ALA A 121 3.59 10.42 -15.72
N ASN A 122 3.89 9.96 -16.94
CA ASN A 122 4.49 8.65 -17.18
C ASN A 122 5.88 8.83 -17.79
N PHE A 123 6.92 8.47 -17.05
CA PHE A 123 8.31 8.47 -17.51
C PHE A 123 8.68 7.04 -17.94
N ILE A 124 8.77 6.82 -19.26
CA ILE A 124 8.85 5.47 -19.84
C ILE A 124 10.08 5.34 -20.73
N SER A 125 10.87 4.27 -20.58
CA SER A 125 11.97 3.92 -21.51
C SER A 125 13.02 5.03 -21.67
N ASN A 126 13.37 5.74 -20.59
CA ASN A 126 14.40 6.77 -20.60
C ASN A 126 15.74 6.22 -20.10
N THR A 127 16.83 6.73 -20.66
CA THR A 127 18.19 6.34 -20.32
C THR A 127 18.97 7.51 -19.74
N GLY A 128 19.60 7.31 -18.58
CA GLY A 128 20.45 8.30 -17.92
C GLY A 128 21.66 7.64 -17.27
N ALA A 129 22.79 8.33 -17.15
CA ALA A 129 23.92 7.74 -16.44
C ALA A 129 23.65 7.61 -14.92
N SER A 130 22.89 8.54 -14.34
CA SER A 130 22.30 8.44 -13.00
C SER A 130 20.88 8.98 -13.05
N GLY A 131 19.89 8.21 -12.56
CA GLY A 131 18.49 8.56 -12.73
C GLY A 131 18.05 8.34 -14.18
N GLY A 132 17.67 7.11 -14.52
CA GLY A 132 17.29 6.77 -15.90
C GLY A 132 16.15 7.64 -16.41
N ALA A 133 15.13 7.90 -15.59
CA ALA A 133 14.15 8.96 -15.84
C ALA A 133 14.58 10.30 -15.25
N ILE A 134 14.77 10.35 -13.93
CA ILE A 134 14.89 11.61 -13.19
C ILE A 134 16.17 11.63 -12.35
N SER A 135 16.93 12.71 -12.48
CA SER A 135 18.00 13.07 -11.53
C SER A 135 17.57 14.28 -10.72
N ASN A 136 17.73 14.20 -9.40
CA ASN A 136 17.30 15.24 -8.48
C ASN A 136 18.42 15.71 -7.54
N SER A 137 18.82 16.97 -7.70
CA SER A 137 19.60 17.72 -6.70
C SER A 137 18.79 18.88 -6.10
N GLY A 138 17.52 19.04 -6.50
CA GLY A 138 16.58 20.07 -6.05
C GLY A 138 15.38 19.46 -5.32
N THR A 139 14.17 19.79 -5.77
CA THR A 139 12.92 19.21 -5.23
C THR A 139 12.13 18.51 -6.32
N VAL A 140 11.70 17.28 -6.06
CA VAL A 140 10.84 16.48 -6.94
C VAL A 140 9.60 16.06 -6.16
N THR A 141 8.42 16.28 -6.71
CA THR A 141 7.16 15.69 -6.26
C THR A 141 6.53 14.90 -7.41
N ILE A 142 6.16 13.66 -7.14
CA ILE A 142 5.58 12.72 -8.11
C ILE A 142 4.26 12.24 -7.51
N THR A 143 3.14 12.46 -8.20
CA THR A 143 1.80 12.13 -7.71
C THR A 143 0.98 11.48 -8.82
N ASP A 144 0.29 10.38 -8.50
CA ASP A 144 -0.54 9.63 -9.45
C ASP A 144 0.18 9.33 -10.78
N SER A 145 1.48 9.03 -10.70
CA SER A 145 2.41 9.00 -11.84
C SER A 145 3.16 7.68 -11.92
N SER A 146 3.84 7.43 -13.04
CA SER A 146 4.65 6.22 -13.21
C SER A 146 6.08 6.48 -13.68
N LEU A 147 7.05 5.77 -13.10
CA LEU A 147 8.40 5.63 -13.62
C LEU A 147 8.60 4.17 -14.02
N SER A 148 8.60 3.88 -15.31
CA SER A 148 8.65 2.51 -15.82
C SER A 148 9.68 2.28 -16.92
N ASP A 149 10.32 1.10 -16.93
CA ASP A 149 11.26 0.68 -17.99
C ASP A 149 12.42 1.67 -18.18
N ASN A 150 12.82 2.41 -17.15
CA ASN A 150 13.93 3.36 -17.26
C ASN A 150 15.27 2.70 -16.92
N PHE A 151 16.33 3.16 -17.58
CA PHE A 151 17.66 2.58 -17.51
C PHE A 151 18.68 3.59 -16.98
N GLY A 152 19.19 3.30 -15.78
CA GLY A 152 20.30 4.00 -15.15
C GLY A 152 21.61 3.24 -15.42
N PHE A 153 22.59 3.85 -16.07
CA PHE A 153 23.86 3.15 -16.31
C PHE A 153 24.63 2.88 -15.01
N ASN A 154 24.65 3.84 -14.07
CA ASN A 154 25.34 3.71 -12.80
C ASN A 154 24.39 3.45 -11.64
N ILE A 155 23.47 4.37 -11.34
CA ILE A 155 22.61 4.33 -10.14
C ILE A 155 21.25 4.94 -10.43
N GLY A 156 20.21 4.49 -9.73
CA GLY A 156 18.85 5.02 -9.86
C GLY A 156 18.30 4.72 -11.25
N GLY A 157 17.81 3.50 -11.49
CA GLY A 157 17.25 3.15 -12.80
C GLY A 157 16.05 4.02 -13.15
N GLY A 158 15.15 4.25 -12.19
CA GLY A 158 14.07 5.24 -12.31
C GLY A 158 14.51 6.63 -11.85
N LEU A 159 14.80 6.76 -10.55
CA LEU A 159 15.09 8.02 -9.88
C LEU A 159 16.43 7.97 -9.17
N PHE A 160 17.25 8.99 -9.38
CA PHE A 160 18.42 9.30 -8.55
C PHE A 160 18.17 10.56 -7.74
N ASN A 161 18.09 10.43 -6.42
CA ASN A 161 17.96 11.54 -5.47
C ASN A 161 19.32 11.79 -4.79
N ASP A 162 19.99 12.85 -5.21
CA ASP A 162 21.31 13.24 -4.74
C ASP A 162 21.28 13.75 -3.28
N ALA A 163 22.45 13.93 -2.66
CA ALA A 163 22.57 14.33 -1.25
C ALA A 163 21.94 15.67 -0.88
N THR A 164 21.65 16.52 -1.86
CA THR A 164 20.94 17.80 -1.68
C THR A 164 19.47 17.74 -2.10
N GLY A 165 19.06 16.63 -2.71
CA GLY A 165 17.73 16.43 -3.27
C GLY A 165 16.69 16.10 -2.21
N THR A 166 15.47 16.59 -2.44
CA THR A 166 14.25 16.16 -1.75
C THR A 166 13.30 15.54 -2.77
N ALA A 167 12.89 14.31 -2.55
CA ALA A 167 11.95 13.59 -3.39
C ALA A 167 10.72 13.15 -2.57
N ASN A 168 9.52 13.46 -3.07
CA ASN A 168 8.25 13.03 -2.50
C ASN A 168 7.45 12.28 -3.55
N ILE A 169 7.08 11.03 -3.27
CA ILE A 169 6.40 10.13 -4.21
C ILE A 169 5.10 9.65 -3.57
N ILE A 170 3.97 9.90 -4.22
CA ILE A 170 2.63 9.68 -3.67
C ILE A 170 1.79 8.93 -4.70
N ASP A 171 1.11 7.87 -4.27
CA ASP A 171 0.10 7.15 -5.07
C ASP A 171 0.58 6.79 -6.48
N SER A 172 1.84 6.39 -6.59
CA SER A 172 2.55 6.23 -7.86
C SER A 172 3.03 4.80 -8.07
N VAL A 173 3.59 4.54 -9.25
CA VAL A 173 4.18 3.25 -9.60
C VAL A 173 5.61 3.43 -10.08
N ILE A 174 6.54 2.67 -9.50
CA ILE A 174 7.95 2.61 -9.93
C ILE A 174 8.24 1.16 -10.30
N SER A 175 8.33 0.88 -11.59
CA SER A 175 8.36 -0.51 -12.06
C SER A 175 9.34 -0.78 -13.18
N GLU A 176 9.89 -1.99 -13.25
CA GLU A 176 10.70 -2.46 -14.39
C GLU A 176 11.93 -1.57 -14.68
N ASN A 177 12.39 -0.77 -13.72
CA ASN A 177 13.55 0.08 -13.91
C ASN A 177 14.84 -0.69 -13.60
N ASN A 178 15.92 -0.35 -14.31
CA ASN A 178 17.18 -1.07 -14.21
C ASN A 178 18.37 -0.12 -13.95
N ALA A 179 19.12 -0.37 -12.87
CA ALA A 179 20.42 0.26 -12.61
C ALA A 179 21.55 -0.73 -12.95
N ALA A 180 22.14 -0.62 -14.14
CA ALA A 180 22.95 -1.71 -14.70
C ALA A 180 24.27 -2.02 -14.00
N LEU A 181 24.96 -1.01 -13.47
CA LEU A 181 26.29 -1.16 -12.85
C LEU A 181 26.35 -0.66 -11.41
N GLY A 182 25.20 -0.53 -10.75
CA GLY A 182 25.15 -0.03 -9.39
C GLY A 182 23.78 -0.22 -8.80
N SER A 183 23.38 0.74 -7.98
CA SER A 183 22.36 0.54 -6.97
C SER A 183 21.08 1.32 -7.19
N GLY A 184 19.99 0.84 -6.60
CA GLY A 184 18.69 1.49 -6.67
C GLY A 184 18.08 1.30 -8.05
N GLY A 185 17.69 0.08 -8.40
CA GLY A 185 17.06 -0.21 -9.68
C GLY A 185 15.85 0.69 -9.93
N GLY A 186 14.96 0.80 -8.93
CA GLY A 186 13.88 1.78 -8.91
C GLY A 186 14.40 3.16 -8.49
N ILE A 187 14.82 3.26 -7.23
CA ILE A 187 15.24 4.51 -6.60
C ILE A 187 16.62 4.36 -5.97
N HIS A 188 17.51 5.30 -6.25
CA HIS A 188 18.71 5.52 -5.46
C HIS A 188 18.57 6.82 -4.65
N ASN A 189 18.70 6.75 -3.33
CA ASN A 189 18.56 7.87 -2.42
C ASN A 189 19.81 8.12 -1.59
N SER A 190 20.38 9.31 -1.75
CA SER A 190 21.42 9.88 -0.89
C SER A 190 20.93 11.13 -0.13
N GLY A 191 19.73 11.63 -0.44
CA GLY A 191 19.09 12.82 0.13
C GLY A 191 17.87 12.49 0.99
N MET A 192 16.85 13.36 0.95
CA MET A 192 15.58 13.14 1.65
C MET A 192 14.55 12.51 0.71
N LEU A 193 13.99 11.37 1.11
CA LEU A 193 12.97 10.63 0.37
C LEU A 193 11.75 10.36 1.24
N THR A 194 10.57 10.74 0.75
CA THR A 194 9.28 10.31 1.28
C THR A 194 8.50 9.55 0.22
N VAL A 195 7.95 8.40 0.57
CA VAL A 195 7.14 7.56 -0.33
C VAL A 195 5.85 7.14 0.38
N THR A 196 4.71 7.33 -0.26
CA THR A 196 3.39 6.99 0.31
C THR A 196 2.50 6.36 -0.75
N GLY A 197 1.75 5.30 -0.41
CA GLY A 197 0.73 4.72 -1.29
C GLY A 197 1.29 4.15 -2.60
N THR A 198 2.59 3.84 -2.66
CA THR A 198 3.31 3.61 -3.92
C THR A 198 3.66 2.13 -4.09
N ALA A 199 3.51 1.62 -5.31
CA ALA A 199 4.00 0.30 -5.69
C ALA A 199 5.39 0.41 -6.31
N ILE A 200 6.36 -0.31 -5.74
CA ILE A 200 7.74 -0.39 -6.22
C ILE A 200 8.01 -1.83 -6.61
N SER A 201 7.94 -2.15 -7.90
CA SER A 201 7.96 -3.53 -8.35
C SER A 201 8.89 -3.85 -9.50
N ASP A 202 9.40 -5.08 -9.54
CA ASP A 202 10.14 -5.62 -10.70
C ASP A 202 11.35 -4.76 -11.13
N ASN A 203 11.90 -3.98 -10.21
CA ASN A 203 13.08 -3.17 -10.48
C ASN A 203 14.35 -3.99 -10.22
N ILE A 204 15.38 -3.72 -11.01
CA ILE A 204 16.60 -4.51 -11.02
C ILE A 204 17.82 -3.62 -10.76
N SER A 205 18.67 -4.02 -9.83
CA SER A 205 20.02 -3.47 -9.67
C SER A 205 21.04 -4.51 -10.13
N GLY A 206 22.03 -4.06 -10.90
CA GLY A 206 23.12 -4.88 -11.40
C GLY A 206 24.30 -4.97 -10.44
N GLY A 207 24.43 -4.02 -9.50
CA GLY A 207 25.61 -3.90 -8.62
C GLY A 207 26.88 -3.47 -9.37
N SER A 208 27.88 -2.93 -8.65
CA SER A 208 29.14 -2.45 -9.28
C SER A 208 30.28 -3.46 -9.34
N GLY A 209 30.03 -4.72 -8.99
CA GLY A 209 31.02 -5.78 -8.85
C GLY A 209 31.96 -5.58 -7.66
N LYS A 210 31.68 -4.59 -6.80
CA LYS A 210 32.43 -4.31 -5.58
C LYS A 210 31.77 -5.04 -4.41
N LEU A 211 32.58 -5.69 -3.59
CA LEU A 211 32.13 -6.18 -2.29
C LEU A 211 31.53 -4.99 -1.49
N PHE A 212 30.31 -5.19 -0.97
CA PHE A 212 29.57 -4.25 -0.13
C PHE A 212 28.98 -3.01 -0.84
N ASP A 213 28.76 -3.06 -2.16
CA ASP A 213 27.92 -2.05 -2.82
C ASP A 213 26.44 -2.37 -2.55
N PRO A 214 25.64 -1.44 -1.99
CA PRO A 214 24.25 -1.71 -1.64
C PRO A 214 23.41 -1.87 -2.91
N GLY A 215 23.05 -3.08 -3.32
CA GLY A 215 22.32 -3.37 -4.56
C GLY A 215 20.95 -2.68 -4.63
N GLY A 216 19.99 -3.08 -3.79
CA GLY A 216 18.71 -2.39 -3.65
C GLY A 216 17.90 -2.34 -4.94
N GLY A 217 17.38 -3.49 -5.42
CA GLY A 217 16.63 -3.56 -6.68
C GLY A 217 15.48 -2.55 -6.73
N GLY A 218 14.69 -2.43 -5.67
CA GLY A 218 13.66 -1.41 -5.53
C GLY A 218 14.22 -0.07 -5.04
N LEU A 219 14.91 -0.09 -3.89
CA LEU A 219 15.48 1.09 -3.24
C LEU A 219 16.89 0.83 -2.72
N ALA A 220 17.83 1.71 -3.04
CA ALA A 220 19.08 1.85 -2.32
C ALA A 220 19.07 3.17 -1.52
N ASN A 221 19.12 3.10 -0.20
CA ASN A 221 19.22 4.25 0.70
C ASN A 221 20.60 4.31 1.33
N VAL A 222 21.40 5.29 0.91
CA VAL A 222 22.86 5.29 1.10
C VAL A 222 23.40 6.63 1.57
N ASP A 223 24.68 6.66 1.93
CA ASP A 223 25.40 7.87 2.37
C ASP A 223 24.67 8.62 3.50
N PHE A 224 24.16 9.83 3.21
CA PHE A 224 23.42 10.68 4.15
C PHE A 224 21.90 10.55 3.98
N GLY A 225 21.46 9.53 3.25
CA GLY A 225 20.07 9.28 2.90
C GLY A 225 19.16 9.13 4.12
N THR A 226 18.03 9.81 4.07
CA THR A 226 16.90 9.54 4.96
C THR A 226 15.71 9.17 4.11
N ALA A 227 15.12 8.01 4.38
CA ALA A 227 13.95 7.51 3.68
C ALA A 227 12.84 7.18 4.69
N GLU A 228 11.66 7.75 4.45
CA GLU A 228 10.42 7.43 5.16
C GLU A 228 9.41 6.89 4.15
N ILE A 229 8.97 5.65 4.36
CA ILE A 229 8.09 4.97 3.42
C ILE A 229 6.86 4.49 4.18
N THR A 230 5.69 4.87 3.68
CA THR A 230 4.42 4.55 4.31
C THR A 230 3.46 3.88 3.32
N SER A 231 2.69 2.91 3.80
CA SER A 231 1.52 2.38 3.05
C SER A 231 1.86 1.92 1.63
N SER A 232 3.03 1.28 1.47
CA SER A 232 3.63 1.02 0.16
C SER A 232 4.03 -0.45 0.02
N VAL A 233 4.19 -0.90 -1.22
CA VAL A 233 4.49 -2.31 -1.53
C VAL A 233 5.79 -2.40 -2.31
N PHE A 234 6.70 -3.26 -1.85
CA PHE A 234 7.89 -3.70 -2.58
C PHE A 234 7.71 -5.13 -3.05
N SER A 235 7.66 -5.37 -4.36
CA SER A 235 7.46 -6.72 -4.90
C SER A 235 8.26 -7.06 -6.15
N GLY A 236 8.79 -8.28 -6.25
CA GLY A 236 9.48 -8.73 -7.47
C GLY A 236 10.80 -8.01 -7.77
N ASN A 237 11.26 -7.13 -6.87
CA ASN A 237 12.51 -6.41 -7.08
C ASN A 237 13.69 -7.36 -6.87
N ASN A 238 14.75 -7.17 -7.66
CA ASN A 238 15.88 -8.07 -7.65
C ASN A 238 17.22 -7.34 -7.72
N ASP A 239 18.18 -7.80 -6.92
CA ASP A 239 19.58 -7.45 -7.12
C ASP A 239 20.36 -8.62 -7.76
N GLU A 240 21.06 -8.36 -8.86
CA GLU A 240 21.77 -9.39 -9.63
C GLU A 240 23.12 -9.81 -9.00
N GLU A 241 23.66 -9.02 -8.06
CA GLU A 241 24.96 -9.28 -7.43
C GLU A 241 24.90 -9.85 -6.01
N GLY A 242 23.76 -9.74 -5.33
CA GLY A 242 23.47 -10.42 -4.07
C GLY A 242 23.18 -9.54 -2.86
N TYR A 243 22.93 -8.24 -2.99
CA TYR A 243 22.83 -7.31 -1.85
C TYR A 243 21.53 -6.51 -1.84
N GLY A 244 20.56 -6.88 -1.00
CA GLY A 244 19.31 -6.12 -0.84
C GLY A 244 18.39 -6.21 -2.06
N GLY A 245 17.57 -7.27 -2.15
CA GLY A 245 16.71 -7.49 -3.31
C GLY A 245 15.64 -6.41 -3.48
N ALA A 246 14.87 -6.14 -2.43
CA ALA A 246 13.93 -5.03 -2.40
C ALA A 246 14.62 -3.73 -1.99
N ILE A 247 15.23 -3.75 -0.80
CA ILE A 247 15.81 -2.57 -0.17
C ILE A 247 17.22 -2.87 0.32
N ALA A 248 18.17 -2.01 -0.06
CA ALA A 248 19.47 -1.92 0.56
C ALA A 248 19.56 -0.62 1.36
N ASN A 249 19.78 -0.71 2.67
CA ASN A 249 19.91 0.43 3.56
C ASN A 249 21.29 0.43 4.22
N ILE A 250 22.02 1.53 4.04
CA ILE A 250 23.24 1.85 4.80
C ILE A 250 23.16 3.22 5.48
N ALA A 251 21.97 3.81 5.50
CA ALA A 251 21.68 5.12 6.09
C ALA A 251 20.43 5.02 7.00
N THR A 252 19.57 6.04 7.06
CA THR A 252 18.38 6.01 7.93
C THR A 252 17.12 5.63 7.15
N LEU A 253 16.46 4.55 7.54
CA LEU A 253 15.24 4.05 6.92
C LEU A 253 14.15 3.79 7.97
N THR A 254 12.97 4.36 7.73
CA THR A 254 11.73 4.05 8.46
C THR A 254 10.67 3.54 7.49
N LEU A 255 10.11 2.37 7.78
CA LEU A 255 8.98 1.78 7.05
C LEU A 255 7.78 1.66 7.98
N THR A 256 6.62 2.14 7.53
CA THR A 256 5.35 2.06 8.27
C THR A 256 4.27 1.52 7.35
N ASP A 257 3.56 0.45 7.75
CA ASP A 257 2.48 -0.14 6.93
C ASP A 257 2.97 -0.61 5.55
N VAL A 258 4.16 -1.20 5.51
CA VAL A 258 4.81 -1.63 4.26
C VAL A 258 4.72 -3.15 4.09
N LEU A 259 4.48 -3.58 2.85
CA LEU A 259 4.60 -4.98 2.46
C LEU A 259 5.86 -5.18 1.60
N ILE A 260 6.70 -6.15 1.97
CA ILE A 260 7.89 -6.54 1.21
C ILE A 260 7.77 -8.03 0.87
N THR A 261 7.52 -8.34 -0.40
CA THR A 261 7.28 -9.73 -0.81
C THR A 261 7.81 -10.10 -2.18
N ASP A 262 8.19 -11.36 -2.37
CA ASP A 262 8.70 -11.89 -3.65
C ASP A 262 9.93 -11.13 -4.18
N ASN A 263 10.70 -10.48 -3.30
CA ASN A 263 11.92 -9.81 -3.69
C ASN A 263 13.09 -10.78 -3.59
N GLY A 264 14.07 -10.61 -4.46
CA GLY A 264 15.08 -11.62 -4.73
C GLY A 264 16.48 -11.06 -4.82
N THR A 265 17.42 -11.97 -4.64
CA THR A 265 18.81 -11.76 -5.02
C THR A 265 19.22 -12.93 -5.90
N SER A 266 20.05 -12.64 -6.89
CA SER A 266 20.53 -13.64 -7.84
C SER A 266 21.34 -14.76 -7.15
N PRO A 267 21.13 -16.05 -7.51
CA PRO A 267 21.79 -17.18 -6.87
C PRO A 267 23.26 -17.37 -7.30
N PHE A 268 23.77 -16.54 -8.22
CA PHE A 268 25.05 -16.81 -8.89
C PHE A 268 26.29 -16.37 -8.09
N TRP A 269 26.13 -15.52 -7.07
CA TRP A 269 27.26 -14.97 -6.30
C TRP A 269 27.27 -15.43 -4.84
N ARG A 270 28.44 -15.37 -4.18
CA ARG A 270 28.74 -16.10 -2.94
C ARG A 270 28.37 -15.38 -1.63
N SER A 271 27.76 -14.20 -1.70
CA SER A 271 27.35 -13.39 -0.54
C SER A 271 25.95 -12.86 -0.84
N ILE A 272 24.94 -13.69 -0.62
CA ILE A 272 23.56 -13.42 -1.02
C ILE A 272 22.78 -13.02 0.24
N GLN A 273 22.57 -11.72 0.46
CA GLN A 273 22.07 -11.16 1.72
C GLN A 273 20.85 -10.26 1.49
N GLY A 274 19.80 -10.44 2.30
CA GLY A 274 18.70 -9.48 2.39
C GLY A 274 17.81 -9.46 1.15
N GLY A 275 17.09 -10.54 0.84
CA GLY A 275 16.17 -10.57 -0.31
C GLY A 275 15.09 -9.49 -0.23
N GLY A 276 14.47 -9.33 0.94
CA GLY A 276 13.59 -8.23 1.28
C GLY A 276 14.41 -6.99 1.63
N ILE A 277 15.02 -6.99 2.81
CA ILE A 277 15.84 -5.87 3.30
C ILE A 277 17.25 -6.35 3.63
N MET A 278 18.25 -5.65 3.11
CA MET A 278 19.60 -5.64 3.64
C MET A 278 19.85 -4.32 4.37
N ASN A 279 20.08 -4.37 5.68
CA ASN A 279 20.50 -3.23 6.49
C ASN A 279 21.94 -3.44 6.95
N TYR A 280 22.86 -2.62 6.46
CA TYR A 280 24.29 -2.73 6.77
C TYR A 280 24.81 -1.39 7.29
N ASP A 281 25.26 -1.34 8.55
CA ASP A 281 25.63 -0.09 9.25
C ASP A 281 24.55 1.02 9.28
N GLY A 282 23.34 0.76 8.77
CA GLY A 282 22.21 1.69 8.73
C GLY A 282 21.29 1.61 9.95
N HIS A 283 20.54 2.68 10.20
CA HIS A 283 19.44 2.69 11.15
C HIS A 283 18.16 2.22 10.48
N LEU A 284 17.54 1.17 11.02
CA LEU A 284 16.31 0.59 10.50
C LEU A 284 15.19 0.63 11.56
N THR A 285 14.05 1.21 11.19
CA THR A 285 12.82 1.15 11.98
C THR A 285 11.70 0.57 11.12
N LEU A 286 11.11 -0.54 11.54
CA LEU A 286 9.94 -1.16 10.93
C LEU A 286 8.75 -1.05 11.88
N ILE A 287 7.64 -0.53 11.38
CA ILE A 287 6.37 -0.38 12.10
C ILE A 287 5.30 -1.01 11.22
N ASN A 288 4.46 -1.89 11.75
CA ASN A 288 3.34 -2.49 11.02
C ASN A 288 3.73 -3.09 9.66
N THR A 289 4.94 -3.64 9.56
CA THR A 289 5.52 -4.07 8.29
C THR A 289 5.41 -5.58 8.15
N THR A 290 4.99 -6.06 6.99
CA THR A 290 4.97 -7.48 6.66
C THR A 290 6.07 -7.78 5.65
N ILE A 291 6.97 -8.71 5.99
CA ILE A 291 8.03 -9.22 5.12
C ILE A 291 7.77 -10.72 4.91
N SER A 292 7.56 -11.13 3.66
CA SER A 292 7.34 -12.55 3.38
C SER A 292 7.71 -12.98 1.98
N ALA A 293 8.05 -14.26 1.83
CA ALA A 293 8.31 -14.89 0.53
C ALA A 293 9.47 -14.27 -0.26
N ASN A 294 10.47 -13.70 0.41
CA ASN A 294 11.65 -13.14 -0.23
C ASN A 294 12.76 -14.22 -0.38
N ARG A 295 13.72 -13.98 -1.27
CA ARG A 295 14.74 -14.97 -1.67
C ARG A 295 16.15 -14.41 -1.53
N ALA A 296 16.94 -15.03 -0.66
CA ALA A 296 18.38 -14.82 -0.54
C ALA A 296 19.04 -16.04 0.11
N GLY A 297 20.38 -16.09 0.09
CA GLY A 297 21.16 -17.14 0.75
C GLY A 297 21.19 -16.98 2.28
N GLU A 298 21.20 -15.75 2.77
CA GLU A 298 21.15 -15.36 4.18
C GLU A 298 20.18 -14.20 4.37
N GLY A 299 19.37 -14.25 5.44
CA GLY A 299 18.44 -13.16 5.78
C GLY A 299 17.48 -12.80 4.64
N SER A 300 16.87 -13.80 3.99
CA SER A 300 16.00 -13.58 2.82
C SER A 300 14.91 -12.55 3.05
N GLY A 301 14.30 -12.48 4.23
CA GLY A 301 13.39 -11.40 4.59
C GLY A 301 14.17 -10.17 5.08
N LEU A 302 15.00 -10.37 6.10
CA LEU A 302 15.79 -9.29 6.73
C LEU A 302 17.21 -9.78 7.04
N PHE A 303 18.21 -9.10 6.49
CA PHE A 303 19.60 -9.17 6.90
C PHE A 303 19.97 -7.85 7.57
N ASP A 304 20.36 -7.88 8.85
CA ASP A 304 20.63 -6.67 9.63
C ASP A 304 21.95 -6.76 10.39
N GLU A 305 22.90 -5.90 10.02
CA GLU A 305 24.17 -5.62 10.72
C GLU A 305 24.24 -4.17 11.20
N GLY A 306 23.13 -3.44 11.15
CA GLY A 306 23.08 -2.03 11.49
C GLY A 306 23.02 -1.75 12.99
N PRO A 307 23.38 -0.55 13.43
CA PRO A 307 23.15 -0.13 14.80
C PRO A 307 21.68 0.23 15.06
N ASN A 308 21.15 -0.17 16.21
CA ASN A 308 19.87 0.31 16.76
C ASN A 308 18.62 -0.02 15.92
N THR A 309 18.51 -1.24 15.41
CA THR A 309 17.31 -1.68 14.68
C THR A 309 16.11 -1.82 15.60
N THR A 310 14.96 -1.31 15.15
CA THR A 310 13.70 -1.35 15.89
C THR A 310 12.61 -2.00 15.04
N LEU A 311 12.04 -3.09 15.54
CA LEU A 311 10.91 -3.80 14.94
C LEU A 311 9.70 -3.67 15.87
N ILE A 312 8.63 -3.11 15.33
CA ILE A 312 7.37 -2.85 16.03
C ILE A 312 6.25 -3.40 15.14
N ASP A 313 5.37 -4.23 15.70
CA ASP A 313 4.21 -4.75 14.96
C ASP A 313 4.58 -5.38 13.61
N THR A 314 5.76 -5.99 13.56
CA THR A 314 6.38 -6.47 12.33
C THR A 314 6.19 -7.97 12.21
N THR A 315 5.76 -8.43 11.04
CA THR A 315 5.62 -9.85 10.73
C THR A 315 6.64 -10.24 9.67
N ILE A 316 7.57 -11.15 10.01
CA ILE A 316 8.52 -11.77 9.08
C ILE A 316 8.23 -13.27 9.01
N THR A 317 7.83 -13.78 7.85
CA THR A 317 7.51 -15.20 7.69
C THR A 317 7.72 -15.73 6.28
N GLY A 318 7.93 -17.04 6.14
CA GLY A 318 8.27 -17.64 4.84
C GLY A 318 9.66 -17.21 4.35
N ASP A 319 10.46 -16.67 5.27
CA ASP A 319 11.74 -16.02 5.04
C ASP A 319 12.78 -16.50 6.04
N THR A 320 14.06 -16.27 5.75
CA THR A 320 15.13 -16.32 6.75
C THR A 320 15.43 -14.90 7.23
N TYR A 321 15.95 -14.77 8.45
CA TYR A 321 16.36 -13.48 8.98
C TYR A 321 17.71 -13.62 9.71
N TYR A 322 18.52 -12.57 9.66
CA TYR A 322 19.86 -12.50 10.24
C TYR A 322 20.00 -11.19 11.03
N LEU A 323 20.48 -11.27 12.28
CA LEU A 323 20.66 -10.12 13.16
C LEU A 323 22.07 -10.17 13.79
N ASP A 324 22.97 -9.32 13.30
CA ASP A 324 24.26 -8.98 13.91
C ASP A 324 24.34 -7.47 14.24
N ALA A 325 23.20 -6.91 14.62
CA ALA A 325 23.10 -5.53 15.03
C ALA A 325 23.60 -5.33 16.46
N ASN A 326 24.32 -4.23 16.71
CA ASN A 326 24.86 -3.87 18.02
C ASN A 326 23.77 -3.56 19.08
N SER A 327 22.51 -3.46 18.67
CA SER A 327 21.32 -3.34 19.54
C SER A 327 20.05 -3.48 18.69
N THR A 328 19.32 -4.59 18.81
CA THR A 328 17.99 -4.76 18.18
C THR A 328 16.90 -4.77 19.24
N THR A 329 15.82 -4.02 19.03
CA THR A 329 14.59 -4.09 19.84
C THR A 329 13.46 -4.66 19.00
N ILE A 330 12.76 -5.66 19.53
CA ILE A 330 11.64 -6.32 18.88
C ILE A 330 10.45 -6.24 19.82
N THR A 331 9.39 -5.56 19.39
CA THR A 331 8.19 -5.32 20.19
C THR A 331 6.96 -5.72 19.38
N ASN A 332 6.05 -6.45 20.00
CA ASN A 332 4.75 -6.80 19.41
C ASN A 332 4.81 -7.47 18.02
N SER A 333 5.89 -8.23 17.76
CA SER A 333 6.23 -8.70 16.41
C SER A 333 6.19 -10.22 16.31
N ILE A 334 6.00 -10.74 15.09
CA ILE A 334 6.06 -12.16 14.77
C ILE A 334 7.21 -12.39 13.80
N ILE A 335 8.26 -13.08 14.23
CA ILE A 335 9.44 -13.37 13.42
C ILE A 335 9.64 -14.88 13.39
N LEU A 336 9.13 -15.53 12.34
CA LEU A 336 9.08 -16.97 12.19
C LEU A 336 9.68 -17.39 10.85
N GLY A 337 10.98 -17.75 10.86
CA GLY A 337 11.69 -18.16 9.66
C GLY A 337 11.58 -19.64 9.31
N THR A 338 11.68 -20.01 8.04
CA THR A 338 11.24 -21.33 7.54
C THR A 338 12.33 -22.27 6.98
N TYR A 339 13.62 -22.00 7.20
CA TYR A 339 14.67 -22.97 6.85
C TYR A 339 15.81 -23.01 7.87
N GLY A 340 15.86 -24.08 8.69
CA GLY A 340 17.08 -24.59 9.36
C GLY A 340 17.84 -23.70 10.36
N SER A 341 17.55 -22.42 10.47
CA SER A 341 18.23 -21.48 11.37
C SER A 341 17.19 -20.59 12.05
N GLY A 342 17.01 -20.79 13.36
CA GLY A 342 16.61 -19.67 14.22
C GLY A 342 17.64 -18.53 14.11
N ILE A 343 17.33 -17.36 14.70
CA ILE A 343 18.22 -16.19 14.79
C ILE A 343 19.71 -16.58 14.65
N THR A 344 20.31 -16.38 13.46
CA THR A 344 21.76 -16.47 13.34
C THR A 344 22.29 -15.16 13.90
N GLN A 345 22.70 -15.21 15.16
CA GLN A 345 23.18 -14.06 15.91
C GLN A 345 24.70 -14.17 16.08
N ALA A 346 25.42 -13.17 15.59
CA ALA A 346 26.83 -12.94 15.90
C ALA A 346 27.04 -11.83 16.96
N GLY A 347 26.05 -10.95 17.12
CA GLY A 347 26.07 -9.77 18.01
C GLY A 347 25.36 -9.97 19.35
N PRO A 348 25.14 -8.89 20.13
CA PRO A 348 24.42 -8.95 21.41
C PRO A 348 22.96 -9.38 21.24
N ALA A 349 22.43 -10.13 22.23
CA ALA A 349 21.04 -10.60 22.24
C ALA A 349 20.03 -9.44 22.04
N PRO A 350 19.03 -9.58 21.13
CA PRO A 350 17.99 -8.58 20.97
C PRO A 350 17.16 -8.42 22.24
N VAL A 351 16.65 -7.22 22.47
CA VAL A 351 15.63 -6.96 23.49
C VAL A 351 14.28 -7.30 22.89
N ILE A 352 13.71 -8.43 23.31
CA ILE A 352 12.42 -8.93 22.81
C ILE A 352 11.35 -8.70 23.86
N THR A 353 10.27 -8.01 23.47
CA THR A 353 9.11 -7.72 24.32
C THR A 353 7.84 -8.11 23.56
N ASN A 354 6.92 -8.83 24.18
CA ASN A 354 5.58 -9.10 23.62
C ASN A 354 5.60 -9.68 22.20
N SER A 355 6.57 -10.53 21.86
CA SER A 355 6.81 -10.96 20.47
C SER A 355 7.01 -12.48 20.36
N VAL A 356 6.65 -13.05 19.22
CA VAL A 356 6.92 -14.45 18.87
C VAL A 356 8.14 -14.50 17.95
N THR A 357 9.27 -15.01 18.42
CA THR A 357 10.52 -15.09 17.63
C THR A 357 11.01 -16.52 17.41
N SER A 358 10.25 -17.51 17.87
CA SER A 358 10.54 -18.93 17.70
C SER A 358 9.26 -19.74 17.76
N GLY A 359 9.25 -20.91 17.13
CA GLY A 359 8.09 -21.80 17.07
C GLY A 359 7.78 -22.25 15.65
N ASP A 360 6.68 -22.96 15.51
CA ASP A 360 6.17 -23.41 14.22
C ASP A 360 5.16 -22.40 13.68
N ALA A 361 5.41 -21.85 12.49
CA ALA A 361 4.51 -20.92 11.83
C ALA A 361 3.07 -21.48 11.68
N ALA A 362 2.90 -22.80 11.56
CA ALA A 362 1.57 -23.45 11.49
C ALA A 362 0.78 -23.41 12.82
N THR A 363 1.44 -23.05 13.93
CA THR A 363 0.77 -22.77 15.21
C THR A 363 0.28 -21.34 15.33
N VAL A 364 0.83 -20.43 14.51
CA VAL A 364 0.57 -18.99 14.59
C VAL A 364 -0.38 -18.50 13.49
N PHE A 365 -0.20 -18.94 12.25
CA PHE A 365 -0.96 -18.42 11.13
C PHE A 365 -2.16 -19.29 10.76
N ALA A 366 -3.27 -18.64 10.37
CA ALA A 366 -4.52 -19.32 10.00
C ALA A 366 -4.37 -20.26 8.80
N ALA A 367 -3.41 -19.93 7.93
CA ALA A 367 -3.08 -20.70 6.74
C ALA A 367 -1.60 -20.58 6.43
N MET A 368 -1.06 -21.67 5.89
CA MET A 368 0.35 -21.81 5.55
C MET A 368 0.53 -21.83 4.04
N ASP A 369 1.47 -21.03 3.55
CA ASP A 369 1.92 -21.09 2.17
C ASP A 369 2.81 -22.33 1.98
N PRO A 370 2.42 -23.28 1.12
CA PRO A 370 3.20 -24.50 0.91
C PRO A 370 4.54 -24.28 0.21
N LEU A 371 4.75 -23.14 -0.46
CA LEU A 371 6.00 -22.83 -1.15
C LEU A 371 7.06 -22.28 -0.20
N THR A 372 6.67 -21.37 0.68
CA THR A 372 7.59 -20.68 1.60
C THR A 372 7.60 -21.31 2.99
N GLY A 373 6.57 -22.08 3.35
CA GLY A 373 6.35 -22.58 4.70
C GLY A 373 5.94 -21.48 5.69
N GLY A 374 5.68 -20.26 5.22
CA GLY A 374 5.23 -19.12 6.03
C GLY A 374 3.71 -18.97 6.07
N GLY A 375 3.24 -17.91 6.72
CA GLY A 375 1.82 -17.56 6.67
C GLY A 375 1.39 -17.05 5.28
N VAL A 376 0.15 -17.34 4.87
CA VAL A 376 -0.39 -16.85 3.59
C VAL A 376 -0.73 -15.36 3.69
N LEU A 377 -0.11 -14.55 2.84
CA LEU A 377 -0.51 -13.16 2.61
C LEU A 377 -1.97 -13.10 2.15
N ALA A 378 -2.73 -12.24 2.79
CA ALA A 378 -4.07 -11.89 2.40
C ALA A 378 -4.29 -10.42 2.73
N ASP A 379 -5.17 -9.77 1.99
CA ASP A 379 -5.65 -8.48 2.44
C ASP A 379 -6.68 -8.74 3.55
N ASN A 380 -6.28 -8.32 4.75
CA ASN A 380 -7.06 -8.41 5.96
C ASN A 380 -7.51 -7.00 6.40
N GLY A 381 -7.70 -6.07 5.46
CA GLY A 381 -8.26 -4.74 5.75
C GLY A 381 -7.28 -3.63 6.06
N GLY A 382 -5.97 -3.91 6.04
CA GLY A 382 -4.91 -2.92 6.21
C GLY A 382 -4.57 -2.17 4.92
N LEU A 383 -3.66 -1.18 5.01
CA LEU A 383 -3.18 -0.41 3.86
C LEU A 383 -2.38 -1.25 2.85
N VAL A 384 -1.88 -2.41 3.30
CA VAL A 384 -1.22 -3.44 2.50
C VAL A 384 -1.69 -4.83 2.94
N GLN A 385 -1.38 -5.87 2.16
CA GLN A 385 -1.66 -7.25 2.56
C GLN A 385 -0.87 -7.62 3.82
N THR A 386 -1.50 -8.38 4.71
CA THR A 386 -0.94 -8.88 5.97
C THR A 386 -1.22 -10.38 6.11
N ILE A 387 -1.07 -10.96 7.31
CA ILE A 387 -1.22 -12.40 7.52
C ILE A 387 -2.14 -12.66 8.70
N ALA A 388 -3.24 -13.35 8.46
CA ALA A 388 -4.22 -13.67 9.50
C ALA A 388 -3.66 -14.68 10.53
N LEU A 389 -3.94 -14.42 11.81
CA LEU A 389 -3.61 -15.33 12.91
C LEU A 389 -4.59 -16.49 12.98
N LYS A 390 -4.09 -17.63 13.47
CA LYS A 390 -4.89 -18.80 13.74
C LYS A 390 -5.73 -18.58 15.01
N ASP A 391 -7.05 -18.66 14.87
CA ASP A 391 -8.00 -18.70 15.99
C ASP A 391 -7.89 -20.05 16.74
N ASP A 392 -6.90 -20.13 17.63
CA ASP A 392 -6.57 -21.27 18.49
C ASP A 392 -6.04 -20.75 19.84
N PRO A 393 -6.62 -21.13 20.99
CA PRO A 393 -6.15 -20.67 22.32
C PRO A 393 -4.69 -21.01 22.66
N SER A 394 -4.05 -21.92 21.91
CA SER A 394 -2.63 -22.24 22.06
C SER A 394 -1.70 -21.40 21.19
N ASN A 395 -2.25 -20.52 20.35
CA ASN A 395 -1.47 -19.66 19.46
C ASN A 395 -0.65 -18.65 20.30
N PRO A 396 0.70 -18.71 20.22
CA PRO A 396 1.56 -17.88 21.05
C PRO A 396 1.56 -16.40 20.67
N ALA A 397 0.97 -16.02 19.54
CA ALA A 397 0.83 -14.62 19.13
C ALA A 397 -0.41 -13.93 19.72
N LEU A 398 -1.33 -14.70 20.32
CA LEU A 398 -2.54 -14.15 20.92
C LEU A 398 -2.26 -13.58 22.31
N ASP A 399 -2.83 -12.41 22.59
CA ASP A 399 -2.77 -11.71 23.89
C ASP A 399 -1.35 -11.39 24.42
N ILE A 400 -0.32 -11.44 23.56
CA ILE A 400 1.04 -11.08 23.99
C ILE A 400 1.32 -9.59 23.83
N GLY A 401 0.59 -8.93 22.94
CA GLY A 401 0.81 -7.56 22.50
C GLY A 401 0.37 -6.50 23.50
N THR A 402 0.73 -5.26 23.20
CA THR A 402 0.25 -4.09 23.94
C THR A 402 -0.52 -3.19 23.01
N SER A 403 -1.70 -2.73 23.44
CA SER A 403 -2.51 -1.73 22.74
C SER A 403 -1.89 -0.31 22.74
N ALA A 404 -0.58 -0.19 23.03
CA ALA A 404 0.11 1.09 23.16
C ALA A 404 0.51 1.68 21.80
N LEU A 405 0.58 0.85 20.76
CA LEU A 405 0.89 1.25 19.40
C LEU A 405 -0.23 0.81 18.46
N PRO A 406 -0.51 1.63 17.44
CA PRO A 406 -1.57 1.33 16.51
C PRO A 406 -1.18 0.29 15.43
N ASP A 407 -2.15 -0.49 14.95
CA ASP A 407 -2.08 -1.41 13.81
C ASP A 407 -1.78 -0.71 12.47
N ALA A 408 -1.71 -1.48 11.38
CA ALA A 408 -1.31 -1.00 10.04
C ALA A 408 -2.23 0.04 9.39
N ARG A 409 -3.31 0.40 10.07
CA ARG A 409 -4.24 1.46 9.66
C ARG A 409 -4.01 2.70 10.54
N GLY A 410 -3.39 2.53 11.71
CA GLY A 410 -3.22 3.51 12.81
C GLY A 410 -4.16 3.29 14.04
N GLU A 411 -4.66 2.06 14.28
CA GLU A 411 -5.77 1.77 15.21
C GLU A 411 -5.29 1.00 16.43
N ALA A 412 -5.97 1.04 17.56
CA ALA A 412 -5.64 0.08 18.62
C ALA A 412 -5.65 -1.37 18.09
N LEU A 413 -4.71 -2.20 18.50
CA LEU A 413 -4.74 -3.62 18.15
C LEU A 413 -5.86 -4.34 18.93
N PHE A 414 -6.48 -5.35 18.31
CA PHE A 414 -7.58 -6.13 18.89
C PHE A 414 -7.25 -7.62 18.94
N ASP A 415 -7.90 -8.33 19.84
CA ASP A 415 -7.80 -9.79 20.02
C ASP A 415 -8.71 -10.53 19.01
N VAL A 416 -8.26 -11.68 18.50
CA VAL A 416 -9.05 -12.61 17.69
C VAL A 416 -10.26 -13.07 18.50
N PRO A 417 -11.50 -12.75 18.07
CA PRO A 417 -12.68 -13.06 18.86
C PRO A 417 -12.87 -14.57 19.08
N GLY A 418 -12.68 -15.02 20.33
CA GLY A 418 -13.05 -16.38 20.78
C GLY A 418 -11.89 -17.32 21.11
N ALA A 419 -10.64 -16.88 21.03
CA ALA A 419 -9.51 -17.55 21.67
C ALA A 419 -9.40 -17.07 23.13
N GLY A 420 -9.16 -17.98 24.08
CA GLY A 420 -9.12 -17.60 25.50
C GLY A 420 -7.71 -17.54 26.05
N ASN A 421 -7.23 -16.36 26.44
CA ASN A 421 -6.14 -16.19 27.40
C ASN A 421 -6.29 -14.89 28.24
N ASP A 422 -7.03 -14.99 29.34
CA ASP A 422 -7.50 -13.90 30.21
C ASP A 422 -6.47 -13.32 31.20
N GLY A 423 -5.27 -12.92 30.73
CA GLY A 423 -4.13 -12.57 31.60
C GLY A 423 -3.32 -11.31 31.25
N SER A 424 -3.94 -10.12 31.33
CA SER A 424 -3.29 -8.78 31.31
C SER A 424 -2.21 -8.54 30.22
N ASN A 425 -2.59 -8.54 28.95
CA ASN A 425 -1.97 -7.78 27.84
C ASN A 425 -2.98 -7.72 26.68
N PHE A 426 -3.31 -6.51 26.21
CA PHE A 426 -4.62 -6.19 25.62
C PHE A 426 -4.76 -6.37 24.09
N ALA A 427 -3.84 -7.06 23.40
CA ALA A 427 -3.93 -7.22 21.94
C ALA A 427 -3.10 -8.38 21.36
N ASP A 428 -3.44 -8.79 20.14
CA ASP A 428 -2.65 -9.73 19.35
C ASP A 428 -1.48 -9.06 18.64
N ALA A 429 -0.39 -9.80 18.47
CA ALA A 429 0.76 -9.31 17.72
C ALA A 429 0.52 -9.41 16.20
N GLY A 430 0.67 -8.30 15.48
CA GLY A 430 1.06 -8.30 14.06
C GLY A 430 0.01 -8.69 12.99
N ALA A 431 -1.31 -8.63 13.26
CA ALA A 431 -2.37 -8.83 12.24
C ALA A 431 -3.71 -8.13 12.58
N TYR A 432 -4.51 -7.75 11.56
CA TYR A 432 -5.87 -7.16 11.70
C TYR A 432 -6.83 -7.64 10.57
N GLU A 433 -8.19 -7.57 10.71
CA GLU A 433 -9.29 -8.01 9.77
C GLU A 433 -10.44 -6.96 9.52
N LEU A 434 -10.96 -6.81 8.28
CA LEU A 434 -12.00 -5.81 7.86
C LEU A 434 -13.50 -6.18 8.10
N GLN A 435 -14.28 -5.29 8.75
CA GLN A 435 -15.77 -5.37 8.89
C GLN A 435 -16.50 -4.20 8.19
N CYS A 436 -17.32 -4.39 7.13
CA CYS A 436 -18.08 -3.31 6.44
C CYS A 436 -19.32 -3.79 5.60
N PHE A 437 -20.19 -2.85 5.19
CA PHE A 437 -21.31 -3.04 4.23
C PHE A 437 -20.89 -2.83 2.76
N GLY A 438 -21.35 -3.68 1.84
CA GLY A 438 -21.12 -3.51 0.40
C GLY A 438 -22.03 -2.44 -0.25
N PRO A 439 -21.65 -1.93 -1.45
CA PRO A 439 -22.40 -0.90 -2.15
C PRO A 439 -23.82 -1.35 -2.51
N GLY A 440 -24.77 -0.41 -2.48
CA GLY A 440 -26.19 -0.68 -2.76
C GLY A 440 -26.96 -1.31 -1.61
N THR A 441 -26.32 -1.57 -0.47
CA THR A 441 -27.01 -1.99 0.76
C THR A 441 -28.03 -0.94 1.16
N LEU A 442 -29.29 -1.35 1.32
CA LEU A 442 -30.41 -0.48 1.66
C LEU A 442 -30.55 -0.39 3.18
N ILE A 443 -30.42 0.81 3.72
CA ILE A 443 -30.51 1.06 5.15
C ILE A 443 -31.88 1.66 5.44
N ALA A 444 -32.59 1.05 6.38
CA ALA A 444 -33.93 1.51 6.73
C ALA A 444 -33.86 2.89 7.41
N THR A 445 -34.66 3.83 6.92
CA THR A 445 -34.88 5.15 7.53
C THR A 445 -36.36 5.34 7.82
N PRO A 446 -36.75 6.32 8.67
CA PRO A 446 -38.17 6.63 8.89
C PRO A 446 -38.96 7.00 7.63
N LYS A 447 -38.29 7.36 6.53
CA LYS A 447 -38.91 7.80 5.26
C LYS A 447 -38.91 6.71 4.18
N GLY A 448 -38.41 5.53 4.49
CA GLY A 448 -38.13 4.46 3.51
C GLY A 448 -36.66 4.07 3.55
N GLU A 449 -36.23 3.19 2.65
CA GLU A 449 -34.84 2.73 2.63
C GLU A 449 -33.95 3.61 1.75
N THR A 450 -32.71 3.80 2.18
CA THR A 450 -31.70 4.60 1.49
C THR A 450 -30.44 3.77 1.30
N ALA A 451 -29.84 3.79 0.10
CA ALA A 451 -28.57 3.11 -0.13
C ALA A 451 -27.48 3.66 0.81
N VAL A 452 -26.63 2.78 1.34
CA VAL A 452 -25.64 3.12 2.37
C VAL A 452 -24.69 4.24 1.91
N GLU A 453 -24.25 4.21 0.65
CA GLU A 453 -23.40 5.22 0.04
C GLU A 453 -24.07 6.60 -0.13
N ALA A 454 -25.40 6.63 -0.10
CA ALA A 454 -26.21 7.85 -0.22
C ALA A 454 -26.52 8.50 1.14
N LEU A 455 -26.35 7.79 2.25
CA LEU A 455 -26.53 8.34 3.59
C LEU A 455 -25.54 9.47 3.87
N ARG A 456 -25.99 10.44 4.67
CA ARG A 456 -25.19 11.58 5.11
C ARG A 456 -25.29 11.72 6.63
N ILE A 457 -24.28 12.38 7.19
CA ILE A 457 -24.27 12.74 8.61
C ILE A 457 -25.54 13.54 8.94
N GLY A 458 -26.24 13.13 9.99
CA GLY A 458 -27.49 13.72 10.45
C GLY A 458 -28.75 13.05 9.90
N ASP A 459 -28.64 12.17 8.89
CA ASP A 459 -29.76 11.34 8.47
C ASP A 459 -30.17 10.39 9.60
N ALA A 460 -31.46 10.05 9.70
CA ALA A 460 -31.94 9.11 10.71
C ALA A 460 -32.05 7.70 10.12
N VAL A 461 -31.47 6.71 10.79
CA VAL A 461 -31.58 5.28 10.45
C VAL A 461 -32.40 4.55 11.51
N LEU A 462 -33.06 3.46 11.13
CA LEU A 462 -33.87 2.64 12.02
C LEU A 462 -33.03 1.52 12.64
N THR A 463 -33.12 1.40 13.96
CA THR A 463 -32.55 0.29 14.73
C THR A 463 -33.52 -0.89 14.78
N ALA A 464 -33.01 -2.09 15.06
CA ALA A 464 -33.78 -3.32 15.13
C ALA A 464 -34.84 -3.32 16.24
N ASP A 465 -34.67 -2.49 17.27
CA ASP A 465 -35.66 -2.26 18.35
C ASP A 465 -36.71 -1.18 18.00
N GLY A 466 -36.66 -0.63 16.78
CA GLY A 466 -37.67 0.28 16.23
C GLY A 466 -37.45 1.76 16.54
N ARG A 467 -36.28 2.14 17.09
CA ARG A 467 -35.91 3.55 17.26
C ARG A 467 -35.38 4.12 15.95
N ALA A 468 -35.44 5.44 15.84
CA ALA A 468 -34.78 6.20 14.79
C ALA A 468 -33.61 6.97 15.41
N VAL A 469 -32.39 6.72 14.95
CA VAL A 469 -31.16 7.27 15.51
C VAL A 469 -30.38 8.02 14.43
N PRO A 470 -29.70 9.12 14.78
CA PRO A 470 -28.92 9.88 13.80
C PRO A 470 -27.64 9.14 13.41
N VAL A 471 -27.34 9.15 12.12
CA VAL A 471 -26.03 8.80 11.56
C VAL A 471 -25.07 9.92 11.95
N LEU A 472 -24.02 9.56 12.68
CA LEU A 472 -22.98 10.49 13.09
C LEU A 472 -21.80 10.45 12.11
N TRP A 473 -21.61 9.33 11.43
CA TRP A 473 -20.63 9.20 10.37
C TRP A 473 -20.95 8.04 9.43
N VAL A 474 -20.51 8.17 8.19
CA VAL A 474 -20.51 7.09 7.19
C VAL A 474 -19.07 6.92 6.75
N GLY A 475 -18.37 5.95 7.32
CA GLY A 475 -17.02 5.57 6.91
C GLY A 475 -17.06 4.93 5.53
N ARG A 476 -16.06 5.22 4.69
CA ARG A 476 -15.89 4.60 3.37
C ARG A 476 -14.53 3.94 3.27
N GLN A 477 -14.45 2.72 2.76
CA GLN A 477 -13.19 2.03 2.54
C GLN A 477 -13.21 1.39 1.15
N THR A 478 -12.27 1.78 0.30
CA THR A 478 -12.24 1.35 -1.10
C THR A 478 -11.24 0.22 -1.33
N VAL A 479 -11.73 -0.91 -1.84
CA VAL A 479 -10.94 -2.10 -2.20
C VAL A 479 -10.75 -2.16 -3.72
N VAL A 480 -9.52 -2.36 -4.19
CA VAL A 480 -9.20 -2.59 -5.61
C VAL A 480 -9.22 -4.09 -5.89
N THR A 481 -10.26 -4.61 -6.54
CA THR A 481 -10.57 -6.05 -6.57
C THR A 481 -9.57 -6.89 -7.37
N ARG A 482 -8.87 -6.29 -8.34
CA ARG A 482 -7.77 -6.93 -9.08
C ARG A 482 -6.52 -7.20 -8.22
N LEU A 483 -6.35 -6.47 -7.11
CA LEU A 483 -5.25 -6.63 -6.15
C LEU A 483 -5.71 -7.40 -4.89
N ALA A 484 -7.01 -7.65 -4.78
CA ALA A 484 -7.65 -8.25 -3.62
C ALA A 484 -7.48 -9.77 -3.60
N SER A 485 -7.36 -10.33 -2.39
CA SER A 485 -7.26 -11.77 -2.16
C SER A 485 -8.63 -12.44 -2.17
N PRO A 486 -8.78 -13.71 -2.62
CA PRO A 486 -10.04 -14.46 -2.49
C PRO A 486 -10.62 -14.54 -1.07
N ARG A 487 -9.84 -14.23 -0.02
CA ARG A 487 -10.35 -14.11 1.37
C ARG A 487 -11.18 -12.85 1.61
N GLN A 488 -11.05 -11.85 0.76
CA GLN A 488 -11.86 -10.63 0.76
C GLN A 488 -13.11 -10.75 -0.09
N GLU A 489 -13.37 -11.92 -0.66
CA GLU A 489 -14.66 -12.20 -1.28
C GLU A 489 -15.75 -11.87 -0.25
N PRO A 490 -16.63 -10.89 -0.51
CA PRO A 490 -17.66 -10.54 0.44
C PRO A 490 -18.70 -11.66 0.48
N VAL A 491 -19.51 -11.66 1.53
CA VAL A 491 -20.63 -12.58 1.67
C VAL A 491 -21.87 -11.95 1.09
N ARG A 492 -22.47 -12.61 0.09
CA ARG A 492 -23.82 -12.33 -0.38
C ARG A 492 -24.81 -13.21 0.35
N ILE A 493 -25.70 -12.56 1.09
CA ILE A 493 -26.86 -13.15 1.75
C ILE A 493 -28.07 -12.89 0.84
N ARG A 494 -28.60 -13.92 0.19
CA ARG A 494 -29.76 -13.77 -0.70
C ARG A 494 -31.01 -13.37 0.05
N ALA A 495 -31.95 -12.75 -0.66
CA ALA A 495 -33.26 -12.45 -0.13
C ALA A 495 -33.92 -13.69 0.52
N GLY A 496 -34.37 -13.55 1.77
CA GLY A 496 -35.02 -14.59 2.57
C GLY A 496 -34.09 -15.63 3.21
N ALA A 497 -32.77 -15.53 3.02
CA ALA A 497 -31.82 -16.56 3.44
C ALA A 497 -31.70 -16.75 4.96
N LEU A 498 -31.95 -15.72 5.77
CA LEU A 498 -31.85 -15.79 7.24
C LEU A 498 -33.18 -16.21 7.91
N GLY A 499 -34.22 -16.42 7.11
CA GLY A 499 -35.58 -16.69 7.58
C GLY A 499 -36.41 -15.42 7.74
N PRO A 500 -37.63 -15.54 8.28
CA PRO A 500 -38.80 -14.66 8.05
C PRO A 500 -38.90 -13.79 6.76
N GLY A 501 -38.24 -14.15 5.65
CA GLY A 501 -38.17 -13.27 4.47
C GLY A 501 -37.07 -12.21 4.54
N LEU A 502 -36.08 -12.38 5.42
CA LEU A 502 -34.92 -11.52 5.60
C LEU A 502 -33.63 -12.15 5.03
N PRO A 503 -32.72 -11.33 4.47
CA PRO A 503 -32.97 -9.94 4.06
C PRO A 503 -34.07 -9.89 2.99
N HIS A 504 -34.80 -8.79 2.81
CA HIS A 504 -35.86 -8.75 1.77
C HIS A 504 -35.32 -8.49 0.36
N SER A 505 -34.03 -8.14 0.25
CA SER A 505 -33.25 -8.03 -0.97
C SER A 505 -31.83 -8.54 -0.71
N ASP A 506 -31.10 -8.95 -1.75
CA ASP A 506 -29.73 -9.45 -1.60
C ASP A 506 -28.84 -8.44 -0.87
N LEU A 507 -28.20 -8.88 0.21
CA LEU A 507 -27.31 -8.09 1.05
C LEU A 507 -25.88 -8.56 0.84
N VAL A 508 -24.95 -7.61 0.62
CA VAL A 508 -23.51 -7.90 0.47
C VAL A 508 -22.77 -7.19 1.58
N VAL A 509 -21.97 -7.93 2.33
CA VAL A 509 -21.17 -7.44 3.47
C VAL A 509 -19.81 -8.12 3.45
N THR A 510 -18.81 -7.55 4.11
CA THR A 510 -17.53 -8.27 4.31
C THR A 510 -17.76 -9.51 5.18
N ALA A 511 -16.83 -10.47 5.10
CA ALA A 511 -17.00 -11.75 5.79
C ALA A 511 -17.12 -11.60 7.32
N ASP A 512 -16.43 -10.62 7.90
CA ASP A 512 -16.42 -10.42 9.35
C ASP A 512 -17.51 -9.47 9.87
N HIS A 513 -18.32 -8.92 8.98
CA HIS A 513 -19.43 -8.06 9.37
C HIS A 513 -20.47 -8.84 10.20
N GLY A 514 -20.82 -8.31 11.37
CA GLY A 514 -21.72 -8.91 12.34
C GLY A 514 -23.19 -8.76 11.97
N MET A 515 -23.85 -9.91 11.81
CA MET A 515 -25.27 -10.05 11.55
C MET A 515 -25.98 -10.48 12.84
N LEU A 516 -27.00 -9.74 13.29
CA LEU A 516 -27.74 -10.11 14.49
C LEU A 516 -28.80 -11.17 14.17
N VAL A 517 -28.55 -12.41 14.62
CA VAL A 517 -29.38 -13.58 14.36
C VAL A 517 -29.67 -14.30 15.69
N ASP A 518 -30.96 -14.49 16.02
CA ASP A 518 -31.41 -15.13 17.26
C ASP A 518 -30.80 -14.54 18.56
N GLY A 519 -30.53 -13.23 18.57
CA GLY A 519 -29.93 -12.55 19.72
C GLY A 519 -28.41 -12.72 19.85
N LEU A 520 -27.76 -13.26 18.81
CA LEU A 520 -26.31 -13.40 18.70
C LEU A 520 -25.80 -12.52 17.57
N LEU A 521 -24.64 -11.90 17.74
CA LEU A 521 -23.97 -11.15 16.70
C LEU A 521 -23.03 -12.10 15.95
N ILE A 522 -23.35 -12.46 14.70
CA ILE A 522 -22.67 -13.54 13.98
C ILE A 522 -21.98 -13.00 12.74
N ASN A 523 -20.68 -13.23 12.58
CA ASN A 523 -19.95 -12.84 11.36
C ASN A 523 -20.59 -13.49 10.12
N ALA A 524 -20.79 -12.72 9.06
CA ALA A 524 -21.45 -13.18 7.84
C ALA A 524 -20.78 -14.42 7.23
N GLY A 525 -19.46 -14.53 7.31
CA GLY A 525 -18.66 -15.67 6.85
C GLY A 525 -19.01 -16.97 7.57
N ALA A 526 -19.36 -16.91 8.86
CA ALA A 526 -19.80 -18.08 9.61
C ALA A 526 -21.14 -18.63 9.11
N LEU A 527 -22.02 -17.76 8.59
CA LEU A 527 -23.35 -18.09 8.08
C LEU A 527 -23.35 -18.69 6.67
N VAL A 528 -22.20 -18.71 5.98
CA VAL A 528 -22.10 -19.24 4.62
C VAL A 528 -22.54 -20.70 4.57
N ASN A 529 -23.56 -20.97 3.74
CA ASN A 529 -24.12 -22.30 3.51
C ASN A 529 -23.86 -22.83 2.09
N GLY A 530 -23.17 -22.06 1.25
CA GLY A 530 -22.82 -22.43 -0.13
C GLY A 530 -24.00 -22.39 -1.11
N ALA A 531 -25.18 -21.93 -0.68
CA ALA A 531 -26.38 -21.87 -1.51
C ALA A 531 -27.04 -20.49 -1.48
N THR A 532 -27.78 -20.19 -0.41
CA THR A 532 -28.46 -18.91 -0.22
C THR A 532 -27.57 -17.86 0.44
N ILE A 533 -26.52 -18.31 1.12
CA ILE A 533 -25.47 -17.46 1.69
C ILE A 533 -24.14 -17.98 1.16
N ARG A 534 -23.43 -17.17 0.37
CA ARG A 534 -22.18 -17.56 -0.29
C ARG A 534 -21.18 -16.42 -0.33
N PHE A 535 -19.91 -16.77 -0.45
CA PHE A 535 -18.88 -15.85 -0.92
C PHE A 535 -19.15 -15.43 -2.37
N VAL A 536 -18.84 -14.18 -2.68
CA VAL A 536 -18.90 -13.61 -4.03
C VAL A 536 -17.48 -13.52 -4.55
N PRO A 537 -17.12 -14.30 -5.60
CA PRO A 537 -15.84 -14.18 -6.27
C PRO A 537 -15.53 -12.73 -6.63
N LEU A 538 -14.30 -12.29 -6.38
CA LEU A 538 -13.87 -10.93 -6.72
C LEU A 538 -14.01 -10.64 -8.22
N SER A 539 -13.91 -11.67 -9.07
CA SER A 539 -14.17 -11.56 -10.52
C SER A 539 -15.63 -11.29 -10.89
N GLU A 540 -16.57 -11.43 -9.96
CA GLU A 540 -17.97 -11.00 -10.12
C GLU A 540 -18.19 -9.55 -9.64
N MET A 541 -17.16 -8.87 -9.14
CA MET A 541 -17.23 -7.49 -8.64
C MET A 541 -16.60 -6.50 -9.62
N ASP A 542 -16.90 -5.21 -9.44
CA ASP A 542 -16.23 -4.13 -10.18
C ASP A 542 -14.76 -4.02 -9.77
N ASP A 543 -13.91 -3.43 -10.63
CA ASP A 543 -12.46 -3.28 -10.39
C ASP A 543 -12.12 -2.51 -9.10
N ARG A 544 -13.06 -1.68 -8.62
CA ARG A 544 -12.99 -0.98 -7.34
C ARG A 544 -14.34 -1.05 -6.65
N VAL A 545 -14.35 -1.43 -5.38
CA VAL A 545 -15.56 -1.57 -4.56
C VAL A 545 -15.38 -0.76 -3.29
N THR A 546 -16.26 0.20 -3.04
CA THR A 546 -16.27 0.96 -1.79
C THR A 546 -17.25 0.33 -0.82
N TYR A 547 -16.73 -0.19 0.28
CA TYR A 547 -17.52 -0.63 1.41
C TYR A 547 -17.77 0.55 2.35
N CYS A 548 -18.91 0.54 3.04
CA CYS A 548 -19.30 1.60 3.97
C CYS A 548 -19.55 1.05 5.37
N HIS A 549 -19.34 1.88 6.40
CA HIS A 549 -19.80 1.60 7.77
C HIS A 549 -20.57 2.78 8.33
N ILE A 550 -21.65 2.51 9.06
CA ILE A 550 -22.51 3.56 9.64
C ILE A 550 -22.23 3.68 11.12
N GLU A 551 -21.87 4.86 11.58
CA GLU A 551 -21.73 5.18 13.00
C GLU A 551 -22.97 5.88 13.55
N THR A 552 -23.39 5.44 14.73
CA THR A 552 -24.47 6.00 15.54
C THR A 552 -23.94 6.50 16.88
N GLU A 553 -24.82 6.93 17.79
CA GLU A 553 -24.40 7.45 19.10
C GLU A 553 -23.74 6.37 19.97
N VAL A 554 -24.28 5.15 19.92
CA VAL A 554 -23.75 3.94 20.55
C VAL A 554 -23.64 2.83 19.50
N HIS A 555 -23.05 1.68 19.84
CA HIS A 555 -23.04 0.51 18.97
C HIS A 555 -24.45 -0.08 19.00
N GLU A 556 -25.09 -0.23 17.84
CA GLU A 556 -26.49 -0.61 17.71
C GLU A 556 -26.71 -1.58 16.56
N ALA A 557 -27.75 -2.40 16.66
CA ALA A 557 -28.23 -3.16 15.52
C ALA A 557 -29.11 -2.26 14.66
N ILE A 558 -28.62 -1.87 13.48
CA ILE A 558 -29.37 -1.14 12.46
C ILE A 558 -30.01 -2.11 11.46
N LEU A 559 -30.98 -1.65 10.68
CA LEU A 559 -31.67 -2.48 9.70
C LEU A 559 -31.07 -2.28 8.29
N ALA A 560 -30.33 -3.27 7.81
CA ALA A 560 -29.76 -3.35 6.46
C ALA A 560 -30.50 -4.41 5.62
N ASN A 561 -31.14 -4.01 4.53
CA ASN A 561 -32.08 -4.80 3.74
C ASN A 561 -33.13 -5.52 4.63
N GLY A 562 -33.61 -4.79 5.65
CA GLY A 562 -34.54 -5.26 6.67
C GLY A 562 -33.94 -6.22 7.70
N THR A 563 -32.64 -6.53 7.61
CA THR A 563 -31.94 -7.44 8.52
C THR A 563 -31.21 -6.66 9.60
N PRO A 564 -31.32 -7.05 10.88
CA PRO A 564 -30.49 -6.53 11.94
C PRO A 564 -28.99 -6.81 11.68
N SER A 565 -28.21 -5.74 11.54
CA SER A 565 -26.76 -5.73 11.31
C SER A 565 -26.10 -4.72 12.22
N GLU A 566 -24.84 -4.93 12.57
CA GLU A 566 -24.12 -4.00 13.43
C GLU A 566 -23.91 -2.62 12.78
N SER A 567 -24.03 -1.58 13.61
CA SER A 567 -23.44 -0.27 13.35
C SER A 567 -21.95 -0.30 13.70
N PHE A 568 -21.26 0.76 13.32
CA PHE A 568 -19.86 0.96 13.64
C PHE A 568 -19.68 0.97 15.15
N VAL A 569 -18.59 0.35 15.58
CA VAL A 569 -18.14 0.28 16.96
C VAL A 569 -16.70 0.76 16.99
N ASP A 570 -16.33 1.48 18.04
CA ASP A 570 -15.05 2.18 18.13
C ASP A 570 -13.84 1.24 18.14
N TYR A 571 -14.01 -0.03 18.50
CA TYR A 571 -12.97 -1.04 18.31
C TYR A 571 -12.68 -1.36 16.82
N ALA A 572 -13.49 -0.94 15.85
CA ALA A 572 -13.15 -1.12 14.44
C ALA A 572 -12.18 -0.06 13.92
N GLY A 573 -12.17 1.11 14.57
CA GLY A 573 -11.37 2.25 14.16
C GLY A 573 -11.84 3.05 12.96
N ARG A 574 -11.42 4.30 12.83
CA ARG A 574 -11.98 5.22 11.79
C ARG A 574 -10.99 5.67 10.73
N HIS A 575 -9.71 5.56 11.01
CA HIS A 575 -8.57 5.96 10.20
C HIS A 575 -8.34 5.17 8.89
N GLY A 576 -8.71 3.89 8.82
CA GLY A 576 -8.59 3.02 7.67
C GLY A 576 -9.74 3.23 6.69
N PHE A 577 -10.64 4.17 7.01
CA PHE A 577 -11.63 4.66 6.09
C PHE A 577 -11.08 5.89 5.36
N ASP A 578 -11.25 5.88 4.04
CA ASP A 578 -10.87 6.91 3.05
C ASP A 578 -11.23 8.35 3.51
N ASN A 579 -12.23 8.50 4.38
CA ASN A 579 -12.77 9.78 4.85
C ASN A 579 -12.57 10.04 6.36
N HIS A 580 -11.55 9.47 6.99
CA HIS A 580 -11.20 9.75 8.38
C HIS A 580 -10.83 11.22 8.63
N ALA A 581 -10.05 11.83 7.74
CA ALA A 581 -9.64 13.22 7.89
C ALA A 581 -10.84 14.17 8.02
N ASP A 582 -11.91 13.91 7.27
CA ASP A 582 -13.18 14.64 7.37
C ASP A 582 -13.86 14.44 8.72
N TYR A 583 -13.78 13.23 9.28
CA TYR A 583 -14.30 12.90 10.60
C TYR A 583 -13.57 13.70 11.69
N ILE A 584 -12.24 13.70 11.68
CA ILE A 584 -11.42 14.46 12.64
C ILE A 584 -11.65 15.97 12.49
N ALA A 585 -11.70 16.49 11.26
CA ALA A 585 -12.00 17.90 11.02
C ALA A 585 -13.36 18.33 11.61
N ARG A 586 -14.32 17.39 11.68
CA ARG A 586 -15.66 17.64 12.21
C ARG A 586 -15.77 17.48 13.72
N TYR A 587 -15.21 16.41 14.28
CA TYR A 587 -15.42 16.02 15.68
C TYR A 587 -14.22 16.32 16.59
N GLY A 588 -13.07 16.69 16.02
CA GLY A 588 -11.85 17.09 16.72
C GLY A 588 -11.02 15.94 17.28
N ALA A 589 -11.63 14.77 17.51
CA ALA A 589 -10.99 13.53 17.92
C ALA A 589 -11.94 12.34 17.68
N ASP A 590 -11.40 11.12 17.76
CA ASP A 590 -12.20 9.91 17.72
C ASP A 590 -13.14 9.81 18.93
N ARG A 591 -14.35 9.30 18.68
CA ARG A 591 -15.39 9.14 19.70
C ARG A 591 -15.38 7.70 20.18
N LEU A 592 -15.40 7.54 21.50
CA LEU A 592 -15.70 6.26 22.14
C LEU A 592 -17.19 5.92 21.98
N ILE A 593 -17.48 4.66 21.69
CA ILE A 593 -18.82 4.14 21.43
C ILE A 593 -19.12 3.06 22.46
N ALA A 594 -20.24 3.19 23.18
CA ALA A 594 -20.66 2.13 24.09
C ALA A 594 -21.11 0.89 23.30
N GLU A 595 -20.50 -0.26 23.58
CA GLU A 595 -20.76 -1.51 22.87
C GLU A 595 -22.13 -2.13 23.22
N MET A 596 -22.75 -2.83 22.26
CA MET A 596 -23.90 -3.69 22.51
C MET A 596 -23.52 -4.85 23.44
N ALA A 597 -24.34 -5.11 24.45
CA ALA A 597 -24.17 -6.26 25.33
C ALA A 597 -24.70 -7.57 24.70
N LEU A 598 -24.11 -8.02 23.59
CA LEU A 598 -24.45 -9.25 22.87
C LEU A 598 -23.24 -10.17 22.71
N LEU A 599 -23.50 -11.49 22.64
CA LEU A 599 -22.46 -12.47 22.38
C LEU A 599 -22.13 -12.51 20.89
N ARG A 600 -20.83 -12.38 20.54
CA ARG A 600 -20.34 -12.50 19.16
C ARG A 600 -19.96 -13.95 18.81
N ILE A 601 -20.27 -14.36 17.59
CA ILE A 601 -19.93 -15.65 16.98
C ILE A 601 -19.14 -15.37 15.70
N SER A 602 -17.81 -15.50 15.77
CA SER A 602 -16.88 -15.25 14.67
C SER A 602 -16.78 -16.43 13.68
N SER A 603 -16.99 -17.66 14.14
CA SER A 603 -16.72 -18.86 13.35
C SER A 603 -17.87 -19.87 13.30
N ARG A 604 -17.96 -20.59 12.17
CA ARG A 604 -19.02 -21.60 11.91
C ARG A 604 -19.12 -22.68 13.00
N ARG A 605 -18.01 -23.04 13.64
CA ARG A 605 -17.95 -24.07 14.71
C ARG A 605 -18.65 -23.64 16.00
N MET A 606 -18.73 -22.33 16.24
CA MET A 606 -19.40 -21.74 17.40
C MET A 606 -20.89 -21.48 17.16
N LEU A 607 -21.38 -21.70 15.93
CA LEU A 607 -22.80 -21.54 15.64
C LEU A 607 -23.65 -22.54 16.44
N PRO A 608 -24.72 -22.07 17.11
CA PRO A 608 -25.69 -22.96 17.72
C PRO A 608 -26.23 -23.97 16.70
N GLU A 609 -26.43 -25.21 17.13
CA GLU A 609 -26.94 -26.29 16.29
C GLU A 609 -28.30 -25.93 15.66
N THR A 610 -29.13 -25.17 16.37
CA THR A 610 -30.41 -24.65 15.88
C THR A 610 -30.24 -23.72 14.68
N VAL A 611 -29.27 -22.81 14.71
CA VAL A 611 -28.94 -21.89 13.60
C VAL A 611 -28.37 -22.68 12.43
N ARG A 612 -27.43 -23.61 12.70
CA ARG A 612 -26.84 -24.48 11.67
C ARG A 612 -27.91 -25.30 10.94
N ALA A 613 -28.81 -25.93 11.69
CA ALA A 613 -29.89 -26.74 11.14
C ALA A 613 -30.87 -25.90 10.31
N ARG A 614 -31.24 -24.70 10.79
CA ARG A 614 -32.14 -23.78 10.07
C ARG A 614 -31.55 -23.31 8.74
N LEU A 615 -30.25 -23.00 8.72
CA LEU A 615 -29.57 -22.46 7.54
C LEU A 615 -28.98 -23.55 6.62
N GLY A 616 -29.11 -24.82 6.98
CA GLY A 616 -28.58 -25.95 6.21
C GLY A 616 -27.04 -26.05 6.22
N ILE A 617 -26.39 -25.59 7.30
CA ILE A 617 -24.93 -25.54 7.42
C ILE A 617 -24.40 -26.87 8.00
N GLY A 618 -24.12 -27.82 7.11
CA GLY A 618 -23.53 -29.13 7.43
C GLY A 618 -22.00 -29.16 7.44
N ASP A 619 -21.40 -30.27 7.88
CA ASP A 619 -19.93 -30.42 7.97
C ASP A 619 -19.22 -30.50 6.59
N SER A 620 -19.98 -30.84 5.53
CA SER A 620 -19.52 -30.92 4.14
C SER A 620 -19.76 -29.64 3.33
N THR A 621 -20.27 -28.58 3.97
CA THR A 621 -20.54 -27.29 3.32
C THR A 621 -19.21 -26.63 2.93
N PRO A 622 -19.10 -26.01 1.73
CA PRO A 622 -17.85 -25.39 1.28
C PRO A 622 -17.20 -24.55 2.38
N ARG A 623 -15.92 -24.80 2.61
CA ARG A 623 -15.03 -23.93 3.38
C ARG A 623 -14.48 -22.87 2.42
N PRO A 624 -14.03 -21.70 2.92
CA PRO A 624 -13.24 -20.79 2.09
C PRO A 624 -12.14 -21.60 1.35
N MET A 625 -11.85 -21.23 0.10
CA MET A 625 -10.82 -21.91 -0.67
C MET A 625 -9.50 -21.84 0.10
N SER A 626 -8.98 -23.00 0.50
CA SER A 626 -7.58 -23.16 0.85
C SER A 626 -6.79 -23.18 -0.46
N ALA A 627 -6.12 -22.09 -0.78
CA ALA A 627 -5.01 -22.07 -1.73
C ALA A 627 -3.77 -21.67 -0.94
#